data_AF-A0A292PMX2-F1
#
_entry.id   AF-A0A292PMX2-F1
#
_cell.length_a   1.000
_cell.length_b   1.000
_cell.length_c   1.000
_cell.angle_alpha   90.00
_cell.angle_beta   90.00
_cell.angle_gamma   90.00
#
_symmetry.space_group_name_H-M   'P 1'
#
loop_
_entity.id
_entity.type
_entity.pdbx_description
1 polymer ?
#
loop_
_entity_poly.entity_id
_entity_poly.type
_entity_poly.pdbx_seq_one_letter_code
_entity_poly.pdbx_strand_id
1 'polypeptide(L)'
;MTFYPELETHFSHKDGSELIPYERGILVGMKRKRATFEEISKETGVSRRTIQKVIKRARTDHGYQGRSLVGGRGRPKKLSKDKENAVRDMACKHPEYRHEQLVNAVAPEKQLSTRTIRHCLKKAGIRKWMAKKRSMLTEFDACGWLEFA
;
A
#
# COMPACT_ATOMS: atom_id res chain seq x y z
N MET A 1 -8.01 -51.29 -10.93
CA MET A 1 -7.74 -49.97 -10.32
C MET A 1 -6.95 -49.17 -11.35
N THR A 2 -7.59 -48.25 -12.08
CA THR A 2 -6.91 -47.43 -13.10
C THR A 2 -6.07 -46.37 -12.39
N PHE A 3 -4.75 -46.47 -12.55
CA PHE A 3 -3.78 -45.47 -12.09
C PHE A 3 -3.81 -44.31 -13.08
N TYR A 4 -4.20 -43.10 -12.65
CA TYR A 4 -4.18 -41.90 -13.47
C TYR A 4 -2.93 -41.07 -13.11
N PRO A 5 -1.78 -41.30 -13.77
CA PRO A 5 -0.53 -40.58 -13.46
C PRO A 5 -0.64 -39.07 -13.73
N GLU A 6 -1.62 -38.65 -14.54
CA GLU A 6 -1.83 -37.24 -14.90
C GLU A 6 -2.44 -36.40 -13.77
N LEU A 7 -2.91 -37.04 -12.71
CA LEU A 7 -3.35 -36.39 -11.47
C LEU A 7 -2.23 -36.32 -10.42
N GLU A 8 -0.97 -36.59 -10.78
CA GLU A 8 0.17 -36.19 -9.98
C GLU A 8 0.15 -34.67 -9.84
N THR A 9 -0.47 -34.21 -8.75
CA THR A 9 -0.45 -32.81 -8.36
C THR A 9 0.98 -32.49 -8.00
N HIS A 10 1.79 -32.12 -9.00
CA HIS A 10 3.15 -31.66 -8.78
C HIS A 10 3.05 -30.43 -7.89
N PHE A 11 3.38 -30.62 -6.62
CA PHE A 11 3.43 -29.58 -5.62
C PHE A 11 4.63 -28.69 -5.95
N SER A 12 4.46 -27.78 -6.90
CA SER A 12 5.52 -26.91 -7.41
C SER A 12 5.58 -25.63 -6.58
N HIS A 13 5.94 -25.77 -5.30
CA HIS A 13 6.17 -24.61 -4.47
C HIS A 13 7.57 -24.02 -4.76
N LYS A 14 7.63 -22.74 -5.13
CA LYS A 14 8.91 -22.04 -5.31
C LYS A 14 9.42 -21.51 -3.98
N ASP A 15 10.68 -21.78 -3.66
CA ASP A 15 11.32 -21.25 -2.46
C ASP A 15 11.24 -19.72 -2.39
N GLY A 16 10.89 -19.22 -1.20
CA GLY A 16 10.72 -17.78 -0.93
C GLY A 16 9.34 -17.22 -1.30
N SER A 17 8.49 -17.99 -1.99
CA SER A 17 7.10 -17.59 -2.25
C SER A 17 6.18 -17.92 -1.06
N GLU A 18 5.04 -17.24 -0.98
CA GLU A 18 4.04 -17.55 0.05
C GLU A 18 3.19 -18.76 -0.38
N LEU A 19 3.00 -19.73 0.52
CA LEU A 19 2.13 -20.89 0.26
C LEU A 19 0.69 -20.44 -0.02
N ILE A 20 0.08 -20.94 -1.09
CA ILE A 20 -1.35 -20.69 -1.37
C ILE A 20 -2.24 -21.45 -0.37
N PRO A 21 -3.51 -21.04 -0.17
CA PRO A 21 -4.40 -21.71 0.78
C PRO A 21 -4.56 -23.21 0.55
N TYR A 22 -4.58 -23.64 -0.72
CA TYR A 22 -4.65 -25.05 -1.12
C TYR A 22 -3.45 -25.85 -0.61
N GLU A 23 -2.24 -25.37 -0.88
CA GLU A 23 -0.98 -25.97 -0.41
C GLU A 23 -0.97 -26.11 1.11
N ARG A 24 -1.39 -25.07 1.84
CA ARG A 24 -1.51 -25.12 3.31
C ARG A 24 -2.51 -26.18 3.75
N GLY A 25 -3.63 -26.32 3.04
CA GLY A 25 -4.65 -27.34 3.28
C GLY A 25 -4.07 -28.75 3.15
N ILE A 26 -3.28 -29.01 2.11
CA ILE A 26 -2.57 -30.27 1.91
C ILE A 26 -1.64 -30.57 3.08
N LEU A 27 -0.77 -29.61 3.47
CA LEU A 27 0.17 -29.80 4.58
C LEU A 27 -0.54 -30.15 5.90
N VAL A 28 -1.65 -29.46 6.19
CA VAL A 28 -2.49 -29.76 7.38
C VAL A 28 -3.15 -31.13 7.26
N GLY A 29 -3.65 -31.49 6.07
CA GLY A 29 -4.24 -32.79 5.78
C GLY A 29 -3.26 -33.95 5.96
N MET A 30 -2.05 -33.84 5.41
CA MET A 30 -0.97 -34.82 5.59
C MET A 30 -0.60 -34.95 7.08
N LYS A 31 -0.56 -33.84 7.82
CA LYS A 31 -0.31 -33.91 9.25
C LYS A 31 -1.43 -34.60 10.03
N ARG A 32 -2.68 -34.40 9.64
CA ARG A 32 -3.84 -35.11 10.23
C ARG A 32 -3.77 -36.62 9.95
N LYS A 33 -3.21 -37.04 8.82
CA LYS A 33 -2.87 -38.44 8.50
C LYS A 33 -1.63 -38.96 9.25
N ARG A 34 -1.13 -38.22 10.25
CA ARG A 34 0.05 -38.56 11.08
C ARG A 34 1.40 -38.63 10.34
N ALA A 35 1.50 -38.10 9.11
CA ALA A 35 2.78 -38.02 8.41
C ALA A 35 3.82 -37.22 9.22
N THR A 36 5.08 -37.65 9.15
CA THR A 36 6.20 -36.93 9.77
C THR A 36 6.50 -35.64 9.00
N PHE A 37 7.15 -34.66 9.64
CA PHE A 37 7.51 -33.43 8.93
C PHE A 37 8.52 -33.67 7.79
N GLU A 38 9.26 -34.77 7.89
CA GLU A 38 10.26 -35.17 6.91
C GLU A 38 9.61 -35.77 5.67
N GLU A 39 8.64 -36.67 5.84
CA GLU A 39 7.80 -37.18 4.75
C GLU A 39 7.09 -36.05 4.01
N ILE A 40 6.47 -35.13 4.75
CA ILE A 40 5.77 -33.98 4.16
C ILE A 40 6.75 -33.11 3.37
N SER A 41 7.95 -32.87 3.90
CA SER A 41 8.97 -32.05 3.24
C SER A 41 9.48 -32.71 1.96
N LYS A 42 9.66 -34.03 1.97
CA LYS A 42 10.11 -34.80 0.80
C LYS A 42 9.05 -34.83 -0.30
N GLU A 43 7.78 -35.00 0.09
CA GLU A 43 6.65 -35.06 -0.85
C GLU A 43 6.32 -33.70 -1.47
N THR A 44 6.32 -32.64 -0.65
CA THR A 44 5.84 -31.31 -1.09
C THR A 44 6.97 -30.36 -1.51
N GLY A 45 8.23 -30.70 -1.24
CA GLY A 45 9.36 -29.79 -1.41
C GLY A 45 9.39 -28.60 -0.43
N VAL A 46 8.39 -28.46 0.46
CA VAL A 46 8.31 -27.35 1.40
C VAL A 46 9.22 -27.58 2.59
N SER A 47 10.00 -26.56 2.98
CA SER A 47 10.89 -26.68 4.13
C SER A 47 10.15 -27.06 5.43
N ARG A 48 10.77 -27.92 6.24
CA ARG A 48 10.28 -28.35 7.56
C ARG A 48 9.87 -27.18 8.45
N ARG A 49 10.63 -26.08 8.42
CA ARG A 49 10.36 -24.86 9.21
C ARG A 49 9.04 -24.21 8.78
N THR A 50 8.76 -24.15 7.48
CA THR A 50 7.51 -23.62 6.95
C THR A 50 6.34 -24.53 7.32
N ILE A 51 6.49 -25.85 7.16
CA ILE A 51 5.47 -26.85 7.54
C ILE A 51 5.07 -26.69 9.02
N GLN A 52 6.06 -26.61 9.92
CA GLN A 52 5.81 -26.41 11.36
C GLN A 52 5.04 -25.11 11.64
N LYS A 53 5.41 -24.01 10.99
CA LYS A 53 4.70 -22.72 11.13
C LYS A 53 3.25 -22.82 10.68
N VAL A 54 3.00 -23.45 9.53
CA VAL A 54 1.64 -23.64 8.99
C VAL A 54 0.79 -24.45 9.94
N ILE A 55 1.30 -25.59 10.43
CA ILE A 55 0.56 -26.48 11.35
C ILE A 55 0.33 -25.81 12.70
N LYS A 56 1.32 -25.07 13.23
CA LYS A 56 1.15 -24.30 14.46
C LYS A 56 0.04 -23.26 14.30
N ARG A 57 0.06 -22.47 13.22
CA ARG A 57 -0.97 -21.47 12.90
C ARG A 57 -2.35 -22.09 12.73
N ALA A 58 -2.46 -23.22 12.02
CA ALA A 58 -3.73 -23.90 11.82
C ALA A 58 -4.38 -24.43 13.11
N ARG A 59 -3.59 -24.60 14.19
CA ARG A 59 -4.09 -24.97 15.52
C ARG A 59 -4.47 -23.76 16.38
N THR A 60 -3.77 -22.64 16.22
CA THR A 60 -3.91 -21.46 17.09
C THR A 60 -4.82 -20.38 16.52
N ASP A 61 -4.83 -20.21 15.21
CA ASP A 61 -5.67 -19.24 14.49
C ASP A 61 -6.89 -19.95 13.90
N HIS A 62 -8.01 -19.24 13.71
CA HIS A 62 -9.29 -19.74 13.17
C HIS A 62 -9.25 -20.28 11.71
N GLY A 63 -8.13 -20.85 11.25
CA GLY A 63 -8.06 -21.56 9.97
C GLY A 63 -6.70 -21.52 9.30
N TYR A 64 -6.60 -22.25 8.18
CA TYR A 64 -5.43 -22.34 7.30
C TYR A 64 -5.28 -21.13 6.37
N GLN A 65 -6.26 -20.22 6.34
CA GLN A 65 -6.26 -19.09 5.39
C GLN A 65 -5.14 -18.07 5.65
N GLY A 66 -4.57 -18.03 6.86
CA GLY A 66 -3.44 -17.17 7.21
C GLY A 66 -3.74 -15.67 7.09
N ARG A 67 -3.36 -14.91 8.11
CA ARG A 67 -3.64 -13.47 8.18
C ARG A 67 -2.91 -12.62 7.12
N SER A 68 -2.04 -13.21 6.30
CA SER A 68 -1.29 -12.49 5.26
C SER A 68 -2.19 -11.85 4.19
N LEU A 69 -3.42 -12.37 3.99
CA LEU A 69 -4.38 -11.82 3.03
C LEU A 69 -4.91 -10.44 3.44
N VAL A 70 -4.83 -10.07 4.72
CA VAL A 70 -5.03 -8.67 5.13
C VAL A 70 -3.70 -7.97 4.89
N GLY A 71 -3.46 -7.62 3.62
CA GLY A 71 -2.23 -7.04 3.10
C GLY A 71 -1.53 -6.21 4.16
N GLY A 72 -0.34 -6.67 4.56
CA GLY A 72 0.39 -6.16 5.72
C GLY A 72 0.26 -4.66 5.76
N ARG A 73 -0.33 -4.14 6.85
CA ARG A 73 -0.60 -2.70 7.01
C ARG A 73 0.67 -1.98 6.62
N GLY A 74 0.67 -1.38 5.43
CA GLY A 74 1.87 -0.78 4.87
C GLY A 74 2.47 0.20 5.85
N ARG A 75 3.72 0.60 5.64
CA ARG A 75 4.39 1.57 6.52
C ARG A 75 3.42 2.72 6.84
N PRO A 76 3.17 3.01 8.13
CA PRO A 76 2.23 4.05 8.50
C PRO A 76 2.65 5.36 7.85
N LYS A 77 1.66 6.10 7.35
CA LYS A 77 1.91 7.37 6.68
C LYS A 77 2.62 8.32 7.64
N LYS A 78 3.52 9.15 7.10
CA LYS A 78 4.18 10.21 7.88
C LYS A 78 3.19 11.27 8.36
N LEU A 79 2.08 11.49 7.64
CA LEU A 79 1.06 12.48 7.93
C LEU A 79 -0.20 11.80 8.48
N SER A 80 -0.75 12.32 9.58
CA SER A 80 -2.07 11.91 10.06
C SER A 80 -3.15 12.48 9.14
N LYS A 81 -4.35 11.90 9.19
CA LYS A 81 -5.48 12.37 8.37
C LYS A 81 -5.87 13.81 8.72
N ASP A 82 -5.79 14.20 9.98
CA ASP A 82 -6.10 15.56 10.42
C ASP A 82 -5.12 16.58 9.85
N LYS A 83 -3.82 16.22 9.80
CA LYS A 83 -2.81 17.05 9.15
C LYS A 83 -2.97 17.09 7.63
N GLU A 84 -3.39 15.99 6.99
CA GLU A 84 -3.75 15.99 5.56
C GLU A 84 -4.88 17.01 5.28
N ASN A 85 -5.90 17.06 6.16
CA ASN A 85 -6.99 18.03 6.07
C ASN A 85 -6.51 19.45 6.33
N ALA A 86 -5.69 19.67 7.36
CA ALA A 86 -5.13 21.00 7.64
C ALA A 86 -4.28 21.54 6.48
N VAL A 87 -3.48 20.69 5.80
CA VAL A 87 -2.75 21.08 4.58
C VAL A 87 -3.71 21.53 3.48
N ARG A 88 -4.79 20.78 3.26
CA ARG A 88 -5.81 21.12 2.27
C ARG A 88 -6.47 22.46 2.59
N ASP A 89 -6.91 22.62 3.83
CA ASP A 89 -7.67 23.80 4.25
C ASP A 89 -6.79 25.05 4.23
N MET A 90 -5.52 24.94 4.64
CA MET A 90 -4.53 26.03 4.52
C MET A 90 -4.23 26.39 3.07
N ALA A 91 -4.10 25.41 2.17
CA ALA A 91 -3.86 25.68 0.75
C ALA A 91 -5.06 26.39 0.09
N CYS A 92 -6.28 26.13 0.56
CA CYS A 92 -7.48 26.83 0.08
C CYS A 92 -7.61 28.24 0.66
N LYS A 93 -7.27 28.44 1.94
CA LYS A 93 -7.36 29.75 2.62
C LYS A 93 -6.25 30.72 2.17
N HIS A 94 -5.05 30.19 1.91
CA HIS A 94 -3.85 30.94 1.58
C HIS A 94 -3.24 30.45 0.26
N PRO A 95 -3.88 30.72 -0.89
CA PRO A 95 -3.36 30.30 -2.20
C PRO A 95 -1.98 30.88 -2.51
N GLU A 96 -1.57 31.97 -1.87
CA GLU A 96 -0.24 32.58 -1.97
C GLU A 96 0.87 31.75 -1.33
N TYR A 97 0.54 30.81 -0.43
CA TYR A 97 1.55 30.03 0.27
C TYR A 97 2.23 29.00 -0.63
N ARG A 98 3.56 29.08 -0.65
CA ARG A 98 4.45 28.08 -1.24
C ARG A 98 4.44 26.80 -0.41
N HIS A 99 4.95 25.73 -1.01
CA HIS A 99 4.95 24.40 -0.38
C HIS A 99 5.67 24.39 0.98
N GLU A 100 6.80 25.10 1.10
CA GLU A 100 7.58 25.21 2.35
C GLU A 100 6.81 25.94 3.45
N GLN A 101 6.10 27.01 3.08
CA GLN A 101 5.26 27.76 4.01
C GLN A 101 4.10 26.91 4.53
N LEU A 102 3.50 26.08 3.67
CA LEU A 102 2.46 25.12 4.09
C LEU A 102 3.02 24.03 5.02
N VAL A 103 4.25 23.56 4.81
CA VAL A 103 4.90 22.61 5.74
C VAL A 103 5.08 23.25 7.11
N ASN A 104 5.66 24.44 7.13
CA ASN A 104 5.94 25.17 8.38
C ASN A 104 4.65 25.54 9.14
N ALA A 105 3.56 25.83 8.42
CA ALA A 105 2.29 26.18 9.03
C ALA A 105 1.55 24.97 9.66
N VAL A 106 1.67 23.77 9.08
CA VAL A 106 0.85 22.61 9.47
C VAL A 106 1.60 21.58 10.30
N ALA A 107 2.92 21.47 10.12
CA ALA A 107 3.73 20.49 10.82
C ALA A 107 5.18 20.99 11.03
N PRO A 108 5.38 22.10 11.78
CA PRO A 108 6.72 22.66 12.02
C PRO A 108 7.67 21.66 12.70
N GLU A 109 7.15 20.77 13.54
CA GLU A 109 7.92 19.76 14.27
C GLU A 109 8.38 18.57 13.41
N LYS A 110 7.83 18.43 12.19
CA LYS A 110 8.06 17.26 11.34
C LYS A 110 8.63 17.69 10.01
N GLN A 111 9.84 17.24 9.70
CA GLN A 111 10.48 17.43 8.40
C GLN A 111 9.72 16.66 7.30
N LEU A 112 8.59 17.21 6.85
CA LEU A 112 7.85 16.73 5.69
C LEU A 112 8.56 17.24 4.44
N SER A 113 8.83 16.34 3.50
CA SER A 113 9.32 16.77 2.20
C SER A 113 8.22 17.50 1.44
N THR A 114 8.61 18.49 0.63
CA THR A 114 7.70 19.19 -0.30
C THR A 114 6.95 18.22 -1.23
N ARG A 115 7.58 17.09 -1.60
CA ARG A 115 6.97 15.99 -2.35
C ARG A 115 5.77 15.38 -1.63
N THR A 116 5.82 15.26 -0.30
CA THR A 116 4.73 14.71 0.52
C THR A 116 3.51 15.62 0.47
N ILE A 117 3.70 16.93 0.65
CA ILE A 117 2.63 17.93 0.54
C ILE A 117 2.04 17.94 -0.87
N ARG A 118 2.87 17.94 -1.91
CA ARG A 118 2.40 17.88 -3.30
C ARG A 118 1.56 16.63 -3.56
N HIS A 119 1.97 15.48 -3.06
CA HIS A 119 1.17 14.25 -3.18
C HIS A 119 -0.15 14.36 -2.40
N CYS A 120 -0.13 14.95 -1.21
CA CYS A 120 -1.34 15.18 -0.41
C CYS A 120 -2.35 16.04 -1.18
N LEU A 121 -1.92 17.18 -1.71
CA LEU A 121 -2.75 18.10 -2.48
C LEU A 121 -3.23 17.47 -3.79
N LYS A 122 -2.36 16.74 -4.52
CA LYS A 122 -2.76 15.99 -5.72
C LYS A 122 -3.85 14.96 -5.40
N LYS A 123 -3.73 14.24 -4.27
CA LYS A 123 -4.73 13.26 -3.83
C LYS A 123 -6.06 13.92 -3.47
N ALA A 124 -6.01 15.14 -2.92
CA ALA A 124 -7.19 15.96 -2.66
C ALA A 124 -7.78 16.63 -3.92
N GLY A 125 -7.23 16.37 -5.12
CA GLY A 125 -7.69 16.99 -6.36
C GLY A 125 -7.15 18.39 -6.64
N ILE A 126 -6.30 18.92 -5.75
CA ILE A 126 -5.76 20.27 -5.84
C ILE A 126 -4.44 20.27 -6.61
N ARG A 127 -4.50 20.55 -7.92
CA ARG A 127 -3.31 20.54 -8.81
C ARG A 127 -2.69 21.92 -9.04
N LYS A 128 -3.50 22.98 -9.03
CA LYS A 128 -3.09 24.38 -9.30
C LYS A 128 -3.70 25.32 -8.25
N TRP A 129 -3.24 25.25 -7.00
CA TRP A 129 -3.79 26.11 -5.93
C TRP A 129 -3.14 27.48 -5.87
N MET A 130 -1.90 27.61 -6.34
CA MET A 130 -1.21 28.89 -6.31
C MET A 130 -1.84 29.82 -7.34
N ALA A 131 -2.74 30.69 -6.86
CA ALA A 131 -3.32 31.73 -7.67
C ALA A 131 -2.20 32.67 -8.10
N LYS A 132 -2.07 32.90 -9.41
CA LYS A 132 -1.29 34.04 -9.88
C LYS A 132 -2.08 35.29 -9.49
N LYS A 133 -1.44 36.19 -8.72
CA LYS A 133 -2.00 37.52 -8.48
C LYS A 133 -2.30 38.13 -9.85
N ARG A 134 -3.57 38.49 -10.10
CA ARG A 134 -3.93 39.25 -11.30
C ARG A 134 -3.23 40.62 -11.16
N SER A 135 -2.53 41.05 -12.20
CA SER A 135 -2.07 42.43 -12.28
C SER A 135 -3.29 43.35 -12.24
N MET A 136 -3.15 44.50 -11.61
CA MET A 136 -4.16 45.55 -11.75
C MET A 136 -4.16 45.95 -13.23
N LEU A 137 -5.36 46.08 -13.82
CA LEU A 137 -5.50 46.57 -15.19
C LEU A 137 -5.02 48.02 -15.21
N THR A 138 -3.91 48.29 -15.88
CA THR A 138 -3.42 49.66 -16.05
C THR A 138 -4.13 50.33 -17.23
N GLU A 139 -4.16 51.66 -17.28
CA GLU A 139 -4.70 52.41 -18.43
C GLU A 139 -3.97 52.03 -19.73
N PHE A 140 -2.67 51.73 -19.65
CA PHE A 140 -1.87 51.24 -20.77
C PHE A 140 -2.36 49.87 -21.28
N ASP A 141 -2.62 48.93 -20.36
CA ASP A 141 -3.16 47.62 -20.72
C ASP A 141 -4.55 47.76 -21.35
N ALA A 142 -5.38 48.69 -20.87
CA ALA A 142 -6.72 48.92 -21.42
C ALA A 142 -6.68 49.52 -22.83
N CYS A 143 -5.80 50.50 -23.10
CA CYS A 143 -5.63 51.08 -24.43
C CYS A 143 -5.19 50.04 -25.47
N GLY A 144 -4.25 49.16 -25.13
CA GLY A 144 -3.78 48.13 -26.05
C GLY A 144 -4.85 47.11 -26.46
N TRP A 145 -5.91 46.94 -25.66
CA TRP A 145 -7.03 46.05 -26.01
C TRP A 145 -8.03 46.72 -26.95
N LEU A 146 -8.18 48.04 -26.86
CA LEU A 146 -9.04 48.83 -27.75
C LEU A 146 -8.46 48.97 -29.16
N GLU A 147 -7.14 48.93 -29.32
CA GLU A 147 -6.48 48.96 -30.63
C GLU A 147 -6.65 47.66 -31.44
N PHE A 148 -6.99 46.56 -30.78
CA PHE A 148 -7.16 45.24 -31.41
C PHE A 148 -8.63 44.84 -31.66
N ALA A 149 -9.60 45.64 -31.19
CA ALA A 149 -11.03 45.41 -31.34
C ALA A 149 -11.61 46.21 -32.52
#